data_AF-A0A2V6W344-F1
#
_entry.id   AF-A0A2V6W344-F1
#
_cell.length_a   1.000
_cell.length_b   1.000
_cell.length_c   1.000
_cell.angle_alpha   90.00
_cell.angle_beta   90.00
_cell.angle_gamma   90.00
#
_symmetry.space_group_name_H-M   'P 1'
#
loop_
_entity.id
_entity.type
_entity.pdbx_description
1 polymer ?
#
loop_
_entity_poly.entity_id
_entity_poly.type
_entity_poly.pdbx_seq_one_letter_code
_entity_poly.pdbx_strand_id
1 'polypeptide(L)'
;MKCWTRSLTRSRSWSVNSAVSPFAARKMCPTTPRCVRTVRLQTRSRVASTNSTSDSSRQPWPSCMRRRDCCGDDVSRGDHAMAKAMPKMDARRLIHEVFTTESSHMSLDEAVADFPVGSINAKTPNVPFSFWHILEHIRIAQTDLLEYVQNAKHVSPSWPDGYWPKPDATTDAAGWKRTIATIKKDLKRIDQLLADPKVDIFAPVPFANGKSVLRCVFLAIDHNSYHLGEFGILRQTMNLWPRNRKDA
;
A
#
# COMPACT_ATOMS: atom_id res chain seq x y z
N MET A 1 -4.04 -1.98 -18.01
CA MET A 1 -3.80 -1.24 -16.75
C MET A 1 -4.21 0.25 -16.83
N LYS A 2 -5.51 0.58 -16.79
CA LYS A 2 -5.94 1.99 -16.58
C LYS A 2 -5.94 2.39 -15.09
N CYS A 3 -5.84 1.43 -14.16
CA CYS A 3 -5.98 1.69 -12.72
C CYS A 3 -4.64 1.87 -11.99
N TRP A 4 -3.70 0.94 -12.10
CA TRP A 4 -2.41 0.98 -11.38
C TRP A 4 -1.41 2.08 -11.83
N THR A 5 -1.87 2.96 -12.72
CA THR A 5 -1.13 4.11 -13.24
C THR A 5 -1.73 5.45 -12.79
N ARG A 6 -2.84 5.45 -12.04
CA ARG A 6 -3.54 6.69 -11.64
C ARG A 6 -3.27 7.04 -10.17
N SER A 7 -2.56 8.14 -9.98
CA SER A 7 -2.28 8.82 -8.72
C SER A 7 -3.57 9.08 -7.89
N LEU A 8 -3.40 9.04 -6.57
CA LEU A 8 -4.30 9.20 -5.40
C LEU A 8 -5.46 10.23 -5.47
N THR A 9 -6.26 10.28 -6.54
CA THR A 9 -7.33 11.27 -6.69
C THR A 9 -8.60 10.70 -7.32
N ARG A 10 -9.22 9.71 -6.67
CA ARG A 10 -10.70 9.54 -6.64
C ARG A 10 -11.08 8.32 -5.80
N SER A 11 -11.35 8.56 -4.52
CA SER A 11 -12.26 7.71 -3.76
C SER A 11 -13.64 7.80 -4.41
N ARG A 12 -14.14 6.71 -5.02
CA ARG A 12 -15.58 6.62 -5.31
C ARG A 12 -16.27 6.05 -4.08
N SER A 13 -17.14 6.87 -3.52
CA SER A 13 -18.15 6.51 -2.54
C SER A 13 -18.97 5.32 -3.06
N TRP A 14 -19.13 4.31 -2.22
CA TRP A 14 -20.17 3.31 -2.39
C TRP A 14 -21.52 4.03 -2.28
N SER A 15 -22.33 4.01 -3.34
CA SER A 15 -23.68 4.56 -3.31
C SER A 15 -24.54 3.66 -2.40
N VAL A 16 -24.90 4.18 -1.23
CA VAL A 16 -25.88 3.57 -0.33
C VAL A 16 -27.27 3.88 -0.89
N ASN A 17 -27.92 2.91 -1.52
CA ASN A 17 -29.35 3.01 -1.82
C ASN A 17 -30.12 2.74 -0.52
N SER A 18 -30.41 3.79 0.23
CA SER A 18 -31.40 3.73 1.31
C SER A 18 -32.80 3.77 0.69
N ALA A 19 -33.41 2.59 0.50
CA ALA A 19 -34.84 2.50 0.28
C ALA A 19 -35.56 2.77 1.60
N VAL A 20 -36.19 3.94 1.69
CA VAL A 20 -37.06 4.33 2.80
C VAL A 20 -38.43 3.71 2.54
N SER A 21 -38.92 2.87 3.46
CA SER A 21 -40.30 2.39 3.47
C SER A 21 -41.11 3.19 4.51
N PRO A 22 -42.36 3.62 4.23
CA PRO A 22 -43.12 4.49 5.11
C PRO A 22 -43.97 3.65 6.08
N PHE A 23 -43.94 3.97 7.37
CA PHE A 23 -44.98 3.53 8.30
C PHE A 23 -45.44 4.65 9.22
N ALA A 24 -46.73 4.56 9.54
CA ALA A 24 -47.64 5.62 9.92
C ALA A 24 -47.39 6.30 11.28
N ALA A 25 -47.92 7.52 11.32
CA ALA A 25 -48.05 8.46 12.42
C ALA A 25 -48.52 7.87 13.78
N ARG A 26 -47.90 8.36 14.86
CA ARG A 26 -48.59 8.62 16.13
C ARG A 26 -48.23 10.01 16.66
N LYS A 27 -49.26 10.69 17.15
CA LYS A 27 -49.33 12.07 17.64
C LYS A 27 -48.60 12.24 18.97
N MET A 28 -47.91 13.38 19.15
CA MET A 28 -47.77 14.08 20.44
C MET A 28 -47.49 15.57 20.18
N CYS A 29 -48.08 16.42 21.02
CA CYS A 29 -48.10 17.88 21.01
C CYS A 29 -47.79 18.34 22.46
N PRO A 30 -47.49 19.62 22.79
CA PRO A 30 -46.40 20.49 22.33
C PRO A 30 -45.58 21.17 23.48
N THR A 31 -44.57 21.99 23.11
CA THR A 31 -43.84 23.06 23.88
C THR A 31 -42.78 22.61 24.91
N THR A 32 -41.57 23.18 25.10
CA THR A 32 -40.94 24.53 24.91
C THR A 32 -39.37 24.41 24.87
N PRO A 33 -38.55 25.49 24.73
CA PRO A 33 -37.47 25.56 23.72
C PRO A 33 -35.99 25.34 24.14
N ARG A 34 -35.19 25.18 23.08
CA ARG A 34 -33.72 25.17 22.93
C ARG A 34 -32.92 26.18 23.77
N CYS A 35 -31.76 25.74 24.26
CA CYS A 35 -30.56 26.56 24.41
C CYS A 35 -29.45 25.96 23.52
N VAL A 36 -29.14 26.63 22.40
CA VAL A 36 -28.02 26.25 21.51
C VAL A 36 -26.91 27.25 21.74
N ARG A 37 -25.78 26.78 22.26
CA ARG A 37 -24.56 27.58 22.45
C ARG A 37 -23.75 27.51 21.16
N THR A 38 -23.72 28.61 20.41
CA THR A 38 -22.91 28.78 19.20
C THR A 38 -21.44 28.98 19.59
N VAL A 39 -20.55 28.12 19.08
CA VAL A 39 -19.10 28.37 19.09
C VAL A 39 -18.75 29.04 17.77
N ARG A 40 -18.34 30.31 17.83
CA ARG A 40 -17.91 31.11 16.68
C ARG A 40 -16.41 30.91 16.47
N LEU A 41 -16.02 30.16 15.45
CA LEU A 41 -14.64 30.08 14.98
C LEU A 41 -14.29 31.40 14.27
N GLN A 42 -13.34 32.16 14.83
CA GLN A 42 -12.73 33.30 14.15
C GLN A 42 -11.64 32.81 13.19
N THR A 43 -11.86 32.98 11.90
CA THR A 43 -10.82 32.88 10.87
C THR A 43 -10.09 34.23 10.79
N ARG A 44 -8.78 34.23 11.04
CA ARG A 44 -7.90 35.37 10.71
C ARG A 44 -7.27 35.12 9.34
N SER A 45 -7.85 35.74 8.31
CA SER A 45 -7.13 36.02 7.07
C SER A 45 -6.36 37.33 7.23
N ARG A 46 -5.05 37.31 6.97
CA ARG A 46 -4.30 38.52 6.61
C ARG A 46 -3.68 38.30 5.24
N VAL A 47 -4.24 39.01 4.27
CA VAL A 47 -3.61 39.30 2.97
C VAL A 47 -2.89 40.63 3.13
N ALA A 48 -1.65 40.72 2.66
CA ALA A 48 -0.99 41.99 2.38
C ALA A 48 -0.21 41.86 1.05
N SER A 49 -0.84 42.44 0.02
CA SER A 49 -0.26 43.15 -1.14
C SER A 49 0.80 44.16 -0.67
N THR A 50 1.88 44.60 -1.35
CA THR A 50 2.33 44.61 -2.76
C THR A 50 3.77 45.14 -2.83
N ASN A 51 4.46 44.78 -3.92
CA ASN A 51 5.47 45.51 -4.72
C ASN A 51 6.87 45.91 -4.22
N SER A 52 7.85 45.29 -4.90
CA SER A 52 9.02 45.84 -5.61
C SER A 52 9.98 46.80 -4.90
N THR A 53 11.26 46.43 -4.88
CA THR A 53 12.32 47.13 -5.63
C THR A 53 13.59 46.28 -5.65
N SER A 54 14.26 46.30 -6.80
CA SER A 54 15.60 45.77 -7.05
C SER A 54 16.66 46.57 -6.30
N ASP A 55 17.64 45.92 -5.69
CA ASP A 55 18.97 46.52 -5.58
C ASP A 55 20.09 45.47 -5.57
N SER A 56 21.08 45.79 -6.39
CA SER A 56 22.32 45.10 -6.67
C SER A 56 23.38 45.42 -5.60
N SER A 57 23.98 44.40 -5.01
CA SER A 57 25.39 44.51 -4.57
C SER A 57 26.01 43.14 -4.35
N ARG A 58 26.83 42.74 -5.33
CA ARG A 58 27.79 41.64 -5.23
C ARG A 58 28.91 42.08 -4.28
N GLN A 59 29.12 41.32 -3.20
CA GLN A 59 30.30 41.43 -2.35
C GLN A 59 31.39 40.47 -2.88
N PRO A 60 32.59 40.94 -3.25
CA PRO A 60 33.65 40.09 -3.79
C PRO A 60 34.51 39.45 -2.69
N TRP A 61 34.95 38.23 -2.95
CA TRP A 61 35.94 37.50 -2.15
C TRP A 61 37.33 38.12 -2.34
N PRO A 62 38.13 38.34 -1.27
CA PRO A 62 39.46 38.89 -1.42
C PRO A 62 40.43 37.81 -1.92
N SER A 63 40.98 38.05 -3.12
CA SER A 63 42.19 37.40 -3.61
C SER A 63 43.41 38.00 -2.92
N CYS A 64 44.31 37.18 -2.37
CA CYS A 64 45.70 37.57 -2.22
C CYS A 64 46.66 36.40 -2.42
N MET A 65 47.47 36.59 -3.46
CA MET A 65 48.91 36.31 -3.55
C MET A 65 49.41 34.86 -3.55
N ARG A 66 49.84 34.48 -4.76
CA ARG A 66 51.05 33.69 -5.04
C ARG A 66 52.18 33.98 -4.03
N ARG A 67 52.68 32.92 -3.38
CA ARG A 67 54.12 32.74 -3.19
C ARG A 67 54.49 31.32 -3.62
N ARG A 68 55.47 31.28 -4.52
CA ARG A 68 56.28 30.11 -4.85
C ARG A 68 57.37 29.95 -3.79
N ASP A 69 57.74 28.69 -3.63
CA ASP A 69 59.01 28.16 -3.12
C ASP A 69 59.26 28.25 -1.60
N CYS A 70 59.30 27.08 -0.96
CA CYS A 70 60.47 26.57 -0.25
C CYS A 70 60.28 25.07 0.04
N CYS A 71 61.28 24.28 -0.32
CA CYS A 71 61.34 22.82 -0.20
C CYS A 71 61.65 22.36 1.24
N GLY A 72 61.34 21.08 1.51
CA GLY A 72 61.81 20.26 2.63
C GLY A 72 60.74 20.03 3.70
N ASP A 73 60.51 18.85 4.26
CA ASP A 73 61.00 17.49 4.06
C ASP A 73 59.96 16.55 4.69
N ASP A 74 59.97 15.29 4.27
CA ASP A 74 59.41 14.13 4.97
C ASP A 74 57.90 14.12 5.28
N VAL A 75 57.12 13.64 4.30
CA VAL A 75 55.94 12.83 4.63
C VAL A 75 56.08 11.53 3.85
N SER A 76 56.56 10.52 4.56
CA SER A 76 56.37 9.11 4.26
C SER A 76 55.12 8.88 3.41
N ARG A 77 55.32 8.40 2.17
CA ARG A 77 54.26 7.80 1.35
C ARG A 77 53.73 6.59 2.11
N GLY A 78 52.79 6.85 3.02
CA GLY A 78 51.94 5.81 3.55
C GLY A 78 51.19 5.22 2.37
N ASP A 79 51.40 3.94 2.14
CA ASP A 79 50.61 3.14 1.22
C ASP A 79 49.13 3.39 1.54
N HIS A 80 48.49 4.27 0.77
CA HIS A 80 47.05 4.31 0.68
C HIS A 80 46.64 3.03 -0.03
N ALA A 81 46.63 1.94 0.74
CA ALA A 81 45.96 0.72 0.39
C ALA A 81 44.58 1.13 -0.11
N MET A 82 44.38 0.99 -1.43
CA MET A 82 43.11 1.22 -2.10
C MET A 82 42.05 0.53 -1.24
N ALA A 83 41.18 1.31 -0.60
CA ALA A 83 40.08 0.76 0.18
C ALA A 83 39.36 -0.22 -0.74
N LYS A 84 39.51 -1.52 -0.46
CA LYS A 84 39.00 -2.59 -1.32
C LYS A 84 37.51 -2.33 -1.44
N ALA A 85 37.05 -1.97 -2.63
CA ALA A 85 35.65 -1.67 -2.87
C ALA A 85 34.83 -2.83 -2.31
N MET A 86 33.99 -2.54 -1.31
CA MET A 86 33.10 -3.57 -0.79
C MET A 86 32.29 -4.11 -1.96
N PRO A 87 32.16 -5.44 -2.10
CA PRO A 87 31.36 -6.00 -3.18
C PRO A 87 29.96 -5.41 -3.07
N LYS A 88 29.49 -4.74 -4.14
CA LYS A 88 28.11 -4.26 -4.20
C LYS A 88 27.19 -5.46 -3.93
N MET A 89 26.31 -5.34 -2.95
CA MET A 89 25.29 -6.36 -2.72
C MET A 89 24.50 -6.57 -4.01
N ASP A 90 24.25 -7.82 -4.35
CA ASP A 90 23.36 -8.16 -5.44
C ASP A 90 21.96 -7.64 -5.09
N ALA A 91 21.49 -6.65 -5.85
CA ALA A 91 20.18 -6.03 -5.66
C ALA A 91 19.07 -7.08 -5.71
N ARG A 92 19.21 -8.12 -6.54
CA ARG A 92 18.24 -9.21 -6.63
C ARG A 92 18.17 -9.98 -5.33
N ARG A 93 19.33 -10.36 -4.77
CA ARG A 93 19.42 -11.05 -3.48
C ARG A 93 18.82 -10.21 -2.37
N LEU A 94 19.15 -8.91 -2.31
CA LEU A 94 18.57 -7.98 -1.33
C LEU A 94 17.06 -7.89 -1.44
N ILE A 95 16.53 -7.74 -2.65
CA ILE A 95 15.08 -7.71 -2.90
C ILE A 95 14.48 -9.03 -2.42
N HIS A 96 15.01 -10.17 -2.85
CA HIS A 96 14.50 -11.47 -2.42
C HIS A 96 14.54 -11.65 -0.89
N GLU A 97 15.61 -11.22 -0.23
CA GLU A 97 15.75 -11.26 1.22
C GLU A 97 14.68 -10.41 1.90
N VAL A 98 14.57 -9.11 1.56
CA VAL A 98 13.52 -8.22 2.10
C VAL A 98 12.13 -8.84 1.93
N PHE A 99 11.87 -9.49 0.79
CA PHE A 99 10.59 -10.14 0.52
C PHE A 99 10.30 -11.37 1.37
N THR A 100 11.34 -12.09 1.79
CA THR A 100 11.22 -13.37 2.49
C THR A 100 11.43 -13.24 4.00
N THR A 101 12.15 -12.22 4.46
CA THR A 101 12.58 -12.08 5.86
C THR A 101 12.15 -10.78 6.53
N GLU A 102 11.92 -9.69 5.81
CA GLU A 102 11.50 -8.41 6.40
C GLU A 102 9.97 -8.30 6.36
N SER A 103 9.36 -8.42 7.54
CA SER A 103 7.93 -8.68 7.66
C SER A 103 7.06 -7.46 7.35
N SER A 104 6.01 -7.68 6.57
CA SER A 104 4.76 -6.94 6.72
C SER A 104 4.36 -6.94 8.20
N HIS A 105 3.78 -5.85 8.70
CA HIS A 105 3.36 -5.73 10.12
C HIS A 105 2.47 -6.88 10.63
N MET A 106 1.91 -7.68 9.72
CA MET A 106 1.23 -8.94 9.96
C MET A 106 1.36 -9.83 8.71
N SER A 107 1.65 -11.12 8.87
CA SER A 107 1.61 -12.09 7.78
C SER A 107 0.17 -12.53 7.47
N LEU A 108 -0.06 -13.08 6.27
CA LEU A 108 -1.36 -13.68 5.92
C LEU A 108 -1.75 -14.78 6.93
N ASP A 109 -0.79 -15.58 7.38
CA ASP A 109 -1.04 -16.69 8.29
C ASP A 109 -1.47 -16.22 9.67
N GLU A 110 -0.81 -15.19 10.20
CA GLU A 110 -1.26 -14.55 11.44
C GLU A 110 -2.64 -13.90 11.28
N ALA A 111 -2.88 -13.22 10.15
CA ALA A 111 -4.15 -12.55 9.88
C ALA A 111 -5.34 -13.53 9.91
N VAL A 112 -5.18 -14.72 9.33
CA VAL A 112 -6.26 -15.72 9.19
C VAL A 112 -6.23 -16.83 10.24
N ALA A 113 -5.22 -16.87 11.12
CA ALA A 113 -5.10 -17.87 12.18
C ALA A 113 -6.33 -17.88 13.09
N ASP A 114 -6.87 -19.06 13.36
CA ASP A 114 -8.04 -19.28 14.23
C ASP A 114 -9.26 -18.41 13.88
N PHE A 115 -9.41 -18.04 12.60
CA PHE A 115 -10.54 -17.24 12.16
C PHE A 115 -11.84 -18.05 12.26
N PRO A 116 -12.87 -17.56 12.99
CA PRO A 116 -14.10 -18.31 13.17
C PRO A 116 -14.85 -18.47 11.85
N VAL A 117 -15.06 -19.73 11.43
CA VAL A 117 -15.71 -20.06 10.15
C VAL A 117 -17.09 -19.41 10.01
N GLY A 118 -17.85 -19.30 11.11
CA GLY A 118 -19.15 -18.63 11.11
C GLY A 118 -19.11 -17.13 10.78
N SER A 119 -17.93 -16.51 10.83
CA SER A 119 -17.74 -15.07 10.58
C SER A 119 -17.09 -14.76 9.23
N ILE A 120 -16.74 -15.75 8.40
CA ILE A 120 -16.05 -15.49 7.12
C ILE A 120 -16.87 -14.61 6.17
N ASN A 121 -18.20 -14.73 6.22
CA ASN A 121 -19.14 -13.92 5.44
C ASN A 121 -19.69 -12.71 6.21
N ALA A 122 -19.26 -12.50 7.46
CA ALA A 122 -19.74 -11.39 8.27
C ALA A 122 -19.19 -10.07 7.72
N LYS A 123 -20.01 -9.02 7.82
CA LYS A 123 -19.66 -7.65 7.44
C LYS A 123 -19.63 -6.78 8.70
N THR A 124 -18.54 -6.04 8.89
CA THR A 124 -18.43 -5.07 9.97
C THR A 124 -19.41 -3.91 9.74
N PRO A 125 -19.95 -3.25 10.78
CA PRO A 125 -20.80 -2.07 10.60
C PRO A 125 -20.18 -1.03 9.67
N ASN A 126 -20.97 -0.51 8.73
CA ASN A 126 -20.57 0.47 7.71
C ASN A 126 -19.56 -0.04 6.66
N VAL A 127 -19.22 -1.33 6.66
CA VAL A 127 -18.32 -1.95 5.67
C VAL A 127 -19.15 -2.82 4.71
N PRO A 128 -19.12 -2.56 3.39
CA PRO A 128 -20.00 -3.24 2.44
C PRO A 128 -19.55 -4.66 2.05
N PHE A 129 -18.33 -5.04 2.44
CA PHE A 129 -17.69 -6.31 2.12
C PHE A 129 -17.45 -7.17 3.36
N SER A 130 -17.38 -8.50 3.17
CA SER A 130 -17.08 -9.46 4.23
C SER A 130 -15.57 -9.70 4.36
N PHE A 131 -15.16 -10.42 5.41
CA PHE A 131 -13.78 -10.88 5.54
C PHE A 131 -13.31 -11.72 4.35
N TRP A 132 -14.18 -12.61 3.84
CA TRP A 132 -13.87 -13.38 2.65
C TRP A 132 -13.72 -12.50 1.40
N HIS A 133 -14.54 -11.45 1.25
CA HIS A 133 -14.39 -10.52 0.13
C HIS A 133 -13.02 -9.83 0.11
N ILE A 134 -12.47 -9.45 1.27
CA ILE A 134 -11.14 -8.84 1.35
C ILE A 134 -10.06 -9.83 0.87
N LEU A 135 -10.13 -11.09 1.30
CA LEU A 135 -9.16 -12.10 0.87
C LEU A 135 -9.31 -12.44 -0.61
N GLU A 136 -10.52 -12.47 -1.15
CA GLU A 136 -10.72 -12.63 -2.61
C GLU A 136 -10.21 -11.42 -3.38
N HIS A 137 -10.36 -10.20 -2.86
CA HIS A 137 -9.79 -9.01 -3.47
C HIS A 137 -8.26 -9.10 -3.57
N ILE A 138 -7.60 -9.47 -2.46
CA ILE A 138 -6.17 -9.77 -2.42
C ILE A 138 -5.81 -10.85 -3.46
N ARG A 139 -6.54 -11.96 -3.47
CA ARG A 139 -6.29 -13.07 -4.40
C ARG A 139 -6.38 -12.62 -5.85
N ILE A 140 -7.46 -11.94 -6.25
CA ILE A 140 -7.69 -11.53 -7.63
C ILE A 140 -6.63 -10.52 -8.09
N ALA A 141 -6.33 -9.51 -7.27
CA ALA A 141 -5.34 -8.50 -7.60
C ALA A 141 -3.92 -9.10 -7.70
N GLN A 142 -3.54 -9.96 -6.77
CA GLN A 142 -2.24 -10.63 -6.79
C GLN A 142 -2.09 -11.54 -8.01
N THR A 143 -3.10 -12.38 -8.30
CA THR A 143 -3.09 -13.24 -9.49
C THR A 143 -3.01 -12.39 -10.77
N ASP A 144 -3.79 -11.32 -10.88
CA ASP A 144 -3.76 -10.43 -12.04
C ASP A 144 -2.37 -9.81 -12.26
N LEU A 145 -1.77 -9.24 -11.21
CA LEU A 145 -0.45 -8.63 -11.29
C LEU A 145 0.63 -9.65 -11.70
N LEU A 146 0.52 -10.88 -11.21
CA LEU A 146 1.45 -11.95 -11.53
C LEU A 146 1.31 -12.41 -13.00
N GLU A 147 0.09 -12.69 -13.43
CA GLU A 147 -0.19 -13.12 -14.80
C GLU A 147 0.09 -12.01 -15.81
N TYR A 148 -0.11 -10.74 -15.45
CA TYR A 148 0.12 -9.59 -16.32
C TYR A 148 1.56 -9.50 -16.84
N VAL A 149 2.54 -9.91 -16.02
CA VAL A 149 3.96 -9.89 -16.40
C VAL A 149 4.50 -11.24 -16.86
N GLN A 150 3.78 -12.35 -16.62
CA GLN A 150 4.22 -13.69 -16.99
C GLN A 150 3.52 -14.28 -18.22
N ASN A 151 2.32 -13.79 -18.55
CA ASN A 151 1.45 -14.43 -19.52
C ASN A 151 0.94 -13.43 -20.57
N ALA A 152 1.51 -13.48 -21.77
CA ALA A 152 1.14 -12.60 -22.88
C ALA A 152 -0.32 -12.74 -23.35
N LYS A 153 -1.02 -13.81 -22.97
CA LYS A 153 -2.43 -14.05 -23.29
C LYS A 153 -3.36 -13.63 -22.16
N HIS A 154 -2.83 -13.24 -21.00
CA HIS A 154 -3.63 -12.84 -19.86
C HIS A 154 -4.40 -11.55 -20.16
N VAL A 155 -5.67 -11.54 -19.77
CA VAL A 155 -6.53 -10.36 -19.87
C VAL A 155 -6.96 -10.00 -18.46
N SER A 156 -6.52 -8.83 -18.00
CA SER A 156 -6.88 -8.35 -16.67
C SER A 156 -8.39 -8.17 -16.52
N PRO A 157 -8.96 -8.44 -15.33
CA PRO A 157 -10.36 -8.17 -15.04
C PRO A 157 -10.75 -6.71 -15.30
N SER A 158 -12.04 -6.47 -15.54
CA SER A 158 -12.58 -5.12 -15.65
C SER A 158 -12.41 -4.38 -14.33
N TRP A 159 -11.97 -3.13 -14.39
CA TRP A 159 -11.81 -2.30 -13.20
C TRP A 159 -13.04 -1.41 -12.96
N PRO A 160 -13.53 -1.23 -11.71
CA PRO A 160 -13.10 -1.93 -10.48
C PRO A 160 -13.82 -3.26 -10.25
N ASP A 161 -14.94 -3.49 -10.95
CA ASP A 161 -15.92 -4.52 -10.59
C ASP A 161 -15.39 -5.96 -10.63
N GLY A 162 -14.44 -6.25 -11.52
CA GLY A 162 -13.84 -7.57 -11.68
C GLY A 162 -12.82 -7.94 -10.60
N TYR A 163 -12.48 -7.03 -9.68
CA TYR A 163 -11.52 -7.27 -8.60
C TYR A 163 -12.17 -7.59 -7.26
N TRP A 164 -13.50 -7.65 -7.22
CA TRP A 164 -14.26 -7.96 -6.01
C TRP A 164 -15.28 -9.05 -6.32
N PRO A 165 -15.56 -9.95 -5.36
CA PRO A 165 -16.78 -10.74 -5.43
C PRO A 165 -18.01 -9.83 -5.46
N LYS A 166 -19.13 -10.34 -5.98
CA LYS A 166 -20.40 -9.61 -5.93
C LYS A 166 -20.77 -9.28 -4.47
N PRO A 167 -21.47 -8.16 -4.20
CA PRO A 167 -21.77 -7.75 -2.83
C PRO A 167 -22.56 -8.76 -1.98
N ASP A 168 -23.36 -9.60 -2.63
CA ASP A 168 -24.19 -10.67 -2.05
C ASP A 168 -23.51 -12.05 -2.06
N ALA A 169 -22.32 -12.16 -2.67
CA ALA A 169 -21.59 -13.40 -2.71
C ALA A 169 -21.20 -13.85 -1.29
N THR A 170 -21.24 -15.16 -1.09
CA THR A 170 -20.80 -15.81 0.14
C THR A 170 -19.98 -17.04 -0.21
N THR A 171 -19.24 -17.53 0.77
CA THR A 171 -18.46 -18.75 0.62
C THR A 171 -18.65 -19.70 1.81
N ASP A 172 -18.22 -20.95 1.63
CA ASP A 172 -18.16 -21.94 2.69
C ASP A 172 -16.72 -22.08 3.25
N ALA A 173 -16.56 -22.93 4.26
CA ALA A 173 -15.24 -23.21 4.84
C ALA A 173 -14.22 -23.70 3.81
N ALA A 174 -14.67 -24.44 2.78
CA ALA A 174 -13.82 -24.93 1.72
C ALA A 174 -13.36 -23.78 0.81
N GLY A 175 -14.25 -22.86 0.45
CA GLY A 175 -13.94 -21.68 -0.34
C GLY A 175 -12.99 -20.72 0.37
N TRP A 176 -13.19 -20.49 1.66
CA TRP A 176 -12.22 -19.76 2.51
C TRP A 176 -10.82 -20.35 2.42
N LYS A 177 -10.69 -21.67 2.61
CA LYS A 177 -9.41 -22.39 2.51
C LYS A 177 -8.81 -22.31 1.10
N ARG A 178 -9.63 -22.42 0.06
CA ARG A 178 -9.18 -22.28 -1.34
C ARG A 178 -8.63 -20.88 -1.63
N THR A 179 -9.29 -19.83 -1.13
CA THR A 179 -8.83 -18.44 -1.29
C THR A 179 -7.43 -18.29 -0.67
N ILE A 180 -7.26 -18.67 0.60
CA ILE A 180 -5.97 -18.58 1.30
C ILE A 180 -4.89 -19.40 0.59
N ALA A 181 -5.19 -20.65 0.21
CA ALA A 181 -4.25 -21.52 -0.49
C ALA A 181 -3.81 -20.93 -1.83
N THR A 182 -4.71 -20.26 -2.56
CA THR A 182 -4.38 -19.61 -3.84
C THR A 182 -3.48 -18.40 -3.63
N ILE A 183 -3.75 -17.56 -2.61
CA ILE A 183 -2.86 -16.44 -2.27
C ILE A 183 -1.45 -16.96 -1.97
N LYS A 184 -1.34 -18.00 -1.13
CA LYS A 184 -0.04 -18.62 -0.80
C LYS A 184 0.67 -19.21 -2.02
N LYS A 185 -0.08 -19.86 -2.91
CA LYS A 185 0.47 -20.41 -4.15
C LYS A 185 1.08 -19.32 -5.02
N ASP A 186 0.40 -18.20 -5.16
CA ASP A 186 0.89 -17.08 -5.96
C ASP A 186 2.07 -16.36 -5.28
N LEU A 187 2.10 -16.24 -3.95
CA LEU A 187 3.29 -15.76 -3.21
C LEU A 187 4.52 -16.64 -3.47
N LYS A 188 4.35 -17.97 -3.48
CA LYS A 188 5.43 -18.90 -3.84
C LYS A 188 5.89 -18.73 -5.29
N ARG A 189 4.98 -18.42 -6.21
CA ARG A 189 5.34 -18.12 -7.61
C ARG A 189 6.11 -16.81 -7.73
N ILE A 190 5.74 -15.80 -6.95
CA ILE A 190 6.48 -14.52 -6.86
C ILE A 190 7.90 -14.77 -6.35
N ASP A 191 8.04 -15.52 -5.26
CA ASP A 191 9.33 -15.92 -4.68
C ASP A 191 10.24 -16.61 -5.72
N GLN A 192 9.71 -17.64 -6.40
CA GLN A 192 10.41 -18.33 -7.49
C GLN A 192 10.82 -17.38 -8.63
N LEU A 193 9.94 -16.46 -9.01
CA LEU A 193 10.20 -15.49 -10.07
C LEU A 193 11.30 -14.49 -9.68
N LEU A 194 11.34 -14.06 -8.42
CA LEU A 194 12.39 -13.21 -7.86
C LEU A 194 13.71 -13.96 -7.65
N ALA A 195 13.69 -15.28 -7.50
CA ALA A 195 14.89 -16.10 -7.38
C ALA A 195 15.51 -16.49 -8.73
N ASP A 196 14.71 -16.58 -9.82
CA ASP A 196 15.17 -17.12 -11.11
C ASP A 196 16.17 -16.20 -11.85
N PRO A 197 17.46 -16.57 -11.96
CA PRO A 197 18.47 -15.73 -12.63
C PRO A 197 18.23 -15.54 -14.12
N LYS A 198 17.35 -16.33 -14.75
CA LYS A 198 16.98 -16.19 -16.16
C LYS A 198 15.95 -15.08 -16.41
N VAL A 199 15.29 -14.60 -15.36
CA VAL A 199 14.29 -13.54 -15.45
C VAL A 199 14.96 -12.22 -15.10
N ASP A 200 15.09 -11.32 -16.08
CA ASP A 200 15.42 -9.92 -15.79
C ASP A 200 14.20 -9.25 -15.15
N ILE A 201 14.21 -9.16 -13.82
CA ILE A 201 13.10 -8.59 -13.05
C ILE A 201 12.98 -7.08 -13.23
N PHE A 202 14.01 -6.40 -13.76
CA PHE A 202 14.04 -4.96 -13.97
C PHE A 202 13.60 -4.58 -15.39
N ALA A 203 13.79 -5.47 -16.36
CA ALA A 203 13.43 -5.20 -17.75
C ALA A 203 11.93 -4.94 -17.95
N PRO A 204 11.56 -4.01 -18.85
CA PRO A 204 10.17 -3.82 -19.25
C PRO A 204 9.67 -5.05 -20.02
N VAL A 205 8.50 -5.56 -19.64
CA VAL A 205 7.86 -6.67 -20.35
C VAL A 205 7.01 -6.11 -21.51
N PRO A 206 7.26 -6.49 -22.78
CA PRO A 206 6.63 -5.85 -23.95
C PRO A 206 5.09 -5.95 -23.95
N PHE A 207 4.56 -7.12 -23.64
CA PHE A 207 3.11 -7.35 -23.59
C PHE A 207 2.45 -6.82 -22.31
N ALA A 208 3.23 -6.39 -21.31
CA ALA A 208 2.76 -5.82 -20.06
C ALA A 208 2.80 -4.28 -20.07
N ASN A 209 2.61 -3.64 -21.23
CA ASN A 209 2.69 -2.18 -21.40
C ASN A 209 3.98 -1.59 -20.80
N GLY A 210 5.11 -2.28 -21.01
CA GLY A 210 6.44 -1.88 -20.54
C GLY A 210 6.63 -1.93 -19.02
N LYS A 211 5.74 -2.59 -18.25
CA LYS A 211 5.94 -2.79 -16.81
C LYS A 211 6.93 -3.93 -16.58
N SER A 212 7.80 -3.78 -15.59
CA SER A 212 8.71 -4.84 -15.17
C SER A 212 8.06 -5.78 -14.15
N VAL A 213 8.63 -6.97 -14.02
CA VAL A 213 8.24 -7.94 -12.99
C VAL A 213 8.34 -7.30 -11.60
N LEU A 214 9.47 -6.65 -11.30
CA LEU A 214 9.70 -6.02 -10.02
C LEU A 214 8.60 -5.02 -9.67
N ARG A 215 8.18 -4.19 -10.62
CA ARG A 215 7.11 -3.21 -10.40
C ARG A 215 5.80 -3.89 -9.99
N CYS A 216 5.38 -4.92 -10.72
CA CYS A 216 4.12 -5.60 -10.44
C CYS A 216 4.16 -6.36 -9.12
N VAL A 217 5.30 -6.94 -8.79
CA VAL A 217 5.53 -7.64 -7.53
C VAL A 217 5.51 -6.68 -6.32
N PHE A 218 6.17 -5.53 -6.42
CA PHE A 218 6.11 -4.48 -5.38
C PHE A 218 4.68 -3.97 -5.17
N LEU A 219 3.95 -3.77 -6.27
CA LEU A 219 2.57 -3.32 -6.22
C LEU A 219 1.65 -4.35 -5.54
N ALA A 220 1.90 -5.65 -5.75
CA ALA A 220 1.17 -6.70 -5.06
C ALA A 220 1.42 -6.66 -3.54
N ILE A 221 2.66 -6.41 -3.09
CA ILE A 221 2.96 -6.28 -1.65
C ILE A 221 2.23 -5.08 -1.05
N ASP A 222 2.37 -3.91 -1.67
CA ASP A 222 1.78 -2.66 -1.17
C ASP A 222 0.26 -2.83 -0.99
N HIS A 223 -0.39 -3.33 -2.05
CA HIS A 223 -1.82 -3.68 -2.03
C HIS A 223 -2.17 -4.69 -0.94
N ASN A 224 -1.44 -5.81 -0.85
CA ASN A 224 -1.72 -6.86 0.12
C ASN A 224 -1.52 -6.39 1.55
N SER A 225 -0.49 -5.58 1.81
CA SER A 225 -0.20 -5.03 3.14
C SER A 225 -1.31 -4.09 3.59
N TYR A 226 -1.81 -3.25 2.67
CA TYR A 226 -2.96 -2.39 2.92
C TYR A 226 -4.20 -3.20 3.31
N HIS A 227 -4.59 -4.18 2.47
CA HIS A 227 -5.80 -4.95 2.71
C HIS A 227 -5.70 -5.97 3.85
N LEU A 228 -4.50 -6.47 4.17
CA LEU A 228 -4.28 -7.26 5.40
C LEU A 228 -4.38 -6.38 6.65
N GLY A 229 -3.92 -5.13 6.59
CA GLY A 229 -4.15 -4.14 7.64
C GLY A 229 -5.65 -3.89 7.86
N GLU A 230 -6.41 -3.68 6.79
CA GLU A 230 -7.88 -3.56 6.83
C GLU A 230 -8.52 -4.81 7.42
N PHE A 231 -8.11 -6.00 6.99
CA PHE A 231 -8.60 -7.26 7.55
C PHE A 231 -8.35 -7.33 9.06
N GLY A 232 -7.14 -7.01 9.50
CA GLY A 232 -6.72 -7.08 10.89
C GLY A 232 -7.50 -6.13 11.80
N ILE A 233 -7.69 -4.88 11.38
CA ILE A 233 -8.46 -3.90 12.17
C ILE A 233 -9.95 -4.27 12.23
N LEU A 234 -10.54 -4.74 11.12
CA LEU A 234 -11.94 -5.19 11.13
C LEU A 234 -12.13 -6.40 12.05
N ARG A 235 -11.18 -7.34 12.01
CA ARG A 235 -11.15 -8.50 12.93
C ARG A 235 -11.08 -8.06 14.38
N GLN A 236 -10.30 -7.02 14.69
CA GLN A 236 -10.21 -6.41 16.03
C GLN A 236 -11.54 -5.79 16.45
N THR A 237 -12.17 -4.97 15.59
CA THR A 237 -13.43 -4.30 15.92
C THR A 237 -14.59 -5.26 16.15
N MET A 238 -14.54 -6.45 15.56
CA MET A 238 -15.54 -7.50 15.73
C MET A 238 -15.19 -8.50 16.83
N ASN A 239 -14.09 -8.28 17.57
CA ASN A 239 -13.60 -9.16 18.62
C ASN A 239 -13.41 -10.62 18.15
N LEU A 240 -12.84 -10.80 16.95
CA LEU A 240 -12.65 -12.09 16.29
C LEU A 240 -11.22 -12.63 16.41
N TRP A 241 -10.35 -11.97 17.18
CA TRP A 241 -9.04 -12.51 17.56
C TRP A 241 -9.19 -13.54 18.70
N PRO A 242 -8.32 -14.55 18.79
CA PRO A 242 -8.36 -15.50 19.89
C PRO A 242 -8.00 -14.79 21.20
N ARG A 243 -8.68 -15.14 22.30
CA ARG A 243 -8.55 -14.45 23.60
C ARG A 243 -7.14 -14.51 24.21
N ASN A 244 -6.32 -15.47 23.78
CA ASN A 244 -4.95 -15.68 24.26
C ASN A 244 -3.88 -15.05 23.34
N ARG A 245 -4.27 -14.19 22.41
CA ARG A 245 -3.30 -13.43 21.59
C ARG A 245 -2.50 -12.49 22.50
N LYS A 246 -1.16 -12.56 22.40
CA LYS A 246 -0.24 -11.82 23.28
C LYS A 246 -0.17 -10.31 23.03
N ASP A 247 -0.69 -9.85 21.89
CA ASP A 247 -0.57 -8.46 21.41
C ASP A 247 -1.92 -7.72 21.36
N ALA A 248 -2.92 -8.23 22.08
CA ALA A 248 -4.28 -7.66 22.14
C ALA A 248 -4.41 -6.61 23.25
#